data_AF-A0A935HPL8-F1
#
_entry.id   AF-A0A935HPL8-F1
#
_cell.length_a   1.000
_cell.length_b   1.000
_cell.length_c   1.000
_cell.angle_alpha   90.00
_cell.angle_beta   90.00
_cell.angle_gamma   90.00
#
_symmetry.space_group_name_H-M   'P 1'
#
loop_
_entity.id
_entity.type
_entity.pdbx_description
1 polymer ?
#
loop_
_entity_poly.entity_id
_entity_poly.type
_entity_poly.pdbx_seq_one_letter_code
_entity_poly.pdbx_strand_id
1 'polypeptide(L)'
;MFSPYLCADRVSAQSDGTYDPTFVQGTGFAGDVLAITRQADGKLLVGGDQLSIYNGVAVKPIVRLGADGTLDTGFDVGTGPDAPVQEIVTQADGRILVGGNFFNFNGVNSRRLVRLMPNGSVDNSFNIGTGANSMVTSVVVQPDGKVLVGGSFSQWNGATVGGIVRLLVDGSMDPAFNVGAGTNDNVNDVVLRPNGKIVIGGFFTQYNGTTRNQLAQLHGNGTLILRSIPVRVRGQAIQ
;
A
#
# COMPACT_ATOMS: atom_id res chain seq x y z
N MET A 1 16.39 -4.55 15.70
CA MET A 1 17.11 -4.49 14.42
C MET A 1 16.40 -5.43 13.47
N PHE A 2 15.54 -4.91 12.58
CA PHE A 2 15.21 -5.46 11.25
C PHE A 2 14.44 -4.38 10.48
N SER A 3 15.02 -3.93 9.38
CA SER A 3 14.34 -3.21 8.31
C SER A 3 14.53 -4.09 7.08
N PRO A 4 13.45 -4.62 6.48
CA PRO A 4 13.52 -5.18 5.15
C PRO A 4 12.82 -4.21 4.21
N TYR A 5 13.60 -3.26 3.67
CA TYR A 5 13.42 -2.94 2.26
C TYR A 5 14.04 -4.09 1.47
N LEU A 6 13.32 -5.21 1.41
CA LEU A 6 13.66 -6.29 0.48
C LEU A 6 13.17 -5.87 -0.89
N CYS A 7 14.10 -5.36 -1.67
CA CYS A 7 14.07 -5.46 -3.12
C CYS A 7 13.88 -6.94 -3.47
N ALA A 8 12.67 -7.29 -3.91
CA ALA A 8 12.32 -8.55 -4.57
C ALA A 8 12.80 -9.84 -3.89
N ASP A 9 12.13 -10.27 -2.82
CA ASP A 9 11.96 -11.72 -2.59
C ASP A 9 11.07 -12.23 -3.73
N ARG A 10 11.71 -12.63 -4.83
CA ARG A 10 11.04 -13.39 -5.89
C ARG A 10 10.70 -14.75 -5.31
N VAL A 11 9.41 -15.04 -5.25
CA VAL A 11 8.77 -16.21 -4.63
C VAL A 11 9.29 -17.59 -5.11
N SER A 12 10.11 -17.66 -6.15
CA SER A 12 10.65 -18.92 -6.69
C SER A 12 12.14 -19.18 -6.43
N ALA A 13 12.82 -18.28 -5.71
CA ALA A 13 14.24 -18.43 -5.40
C ALA A 13 14.45 -18.80 -3.92
N GLN A 14 15.21 -19.85 -3.66
CA GLN A 14 15.81 -20.13 -2.35
C GLN A 14 16.70 -18.94 -1.93
N SER A 15 17.12 -18.89 -0.66
CA SER A 15 17.96 -17.80 -0.14
C SER A 15 19.30 -17.63 -0.87
N ASP A 16 19.74 -18.66 -1.61
CA ASP A 16 20.94 -18.68 -2.44
C ASP A 16 20.66 -18.34 -3.93
N GLY A 17 19.43 -17.98 -4.28
CA GLY A 17 19.02 -17.66 -5.64
C GLY A 17 18.68 -18.88 -6.51
N THR A 18 18.78 -20.10 -5.97
CA THR A 18 18.45 -21.32 -6.72
C THR A 18 16.95 -21.57 -6.78
N TYR A 19 16.51 -22.29 -7.80
CA TYR A 19 15.13 -22.72 -7.96
C TYR A 19 14.68 -23.56 -6.75
N ASP A 20 13.53 -23.25 -6.15
CA ASP A 20 12.89 -24.11 -5.13
C ASP A 20 12.00 -25.16 -5.82
N PRO A 21 12.40 -26.46 -5.83
CA PRO A 21 11.61 -27.50 -6.46
C PRO A 21 10.38 -27.93 -5.66
N THR A 22 10.25 -27.48 -4.41
CA THR A 22 9.11 -27.81 -3.55
C THR A 22 7.95 -26.84 -3.73
N PHE A 23 8.18 -25.70 -4.39
CA PHE A 23 7.12 -24.78 -4.78
C PHE A 23 6.29 -25.39 -5.90
N VAL A 24 4.99 -25.54 -5.68
CA VAL A 24 4.04 -26.11 -6.64
C VAL A 24 3.91 -25.16 -7.84
N GLN A 25 4.50 -25.55 -8.95
CA GLN A 25 4.38 -24.85 -10.23
C GLN A 25 3.34 -25.57 -11.08
N GLY A 26 2.17 -24.95 -11.22
CA GLY A 26 1.12 -25.40 -12.15
C GLY A 26 0.99 -24.44 -13.33
N THR A 27 -0.22 -24.30 -13.89
CA THR A 27 -0.49 -23.35 -14.99
C THR A 27 -0.44 -21.88 -14.53
N GLY A 28 -0.32 -21.62 -13.23
CA GLY A 28 -0.23 -20.29 -12.66
C GLY A 28 -1.55 -19.53 -12.67
N PHE A 29 -1.45 -18.21 -12.63
CA PHE A 29 -2.58 -17.30 -12.64
C PHE A 29 -3.04 -16.96 -14.06
N ALA A 30 -4.36 -16.87 -14.25
CA ALA A 30 -4.94 -16.12 -15.37
C ALA A 30 -5.32 -14.72 -14.88
N GLY A 31 -4.88 -13.69 -15.62
CA GLY A 31 -4.99 -12.27 -15.23
C GLY A 31 -3.64 -11.69 -14.83
N ASP A 32 -3.63 -10.40 -14.51
CA ASP A 32 -2.43 -9.67 -14.12
C ASP A 32 -2.26 -9.72 -12.60
N VAL A 33 -1.11 -10.22 -12.15
CA VAL A 33 -0.70 -10.09 -10.74
C VAL A 33 -0.13 -8.69 -10.53
N LEU A 34 -0.82 -7.88 -9.72
CA LEU A 34 -0.47 -6.49 -9.47
C LEU A 34 0.16 -6.30 -8.09
N ALA A 35 -0.22 -7.15 -7.13
CA ALA A 35 0.32 -7.14 -5.78
C ALA A 35 0.74 -8.55 -5.33
N ILE A 36 1.89 -8.64 -4.67
CA ILE A 36 2.30 -9.84 -3.96
C ILE A 36 3.00 -9.46 -2.67
N THR A 37 2.63 -10.09 -1.56
CA THR A 37 3.29 -9.88 -0.28
C THR A 37 3.41 -11.19 0.49
N ARG A 38 4.52 -11.33 1.22
CA ARG A 38 4.80 -12.50 2.05
C ARG A 38 4.35 -12.21 3.49
N GLN A 39 3.55 -13.12 4.04
CA GLN A 39 3.19 -13.12 5.46
C GLN A 39 4.34 -13.69 6.31
N ALA A 40 4.33 -13.40 7.62
CA ALA A 40 5.39 -13.83 8.53
C ALA A 40 5.50 -15.37 8.67
N ASP A 41 4.41 -16.10 8.42
CA ASP A 41 4.36 -17.57 8.40
C ASP A 41 4.84 -18.16 7.06
N GLY A 42 5.29 -17.32 6.13
CA GLY A 42 5.78 -17.72 4.81
C GLY A 42 4.71 -17.85 3.73
N LYS A 43 3.42 -17.72 4.08
CA LYS A 43 2.34 -17.69 3.09
C LYS A 43 2.41 -16.44 2.22
N LEU A 44 1.76 -16.49 1.06
CA LEU A 44 1.80 -15.41 0.07
C LEU A 44 0.40 -14.91 -0.20
N LEU A 45 0.20 -13.60 -0.09
CA LEU A 45 -1.01 -12.95 -0.57
C LEU A 45 -0.76 -12.40 -1.96
N VAL A 46 -1.69 -12.67 -2.87
CA VAL A 46 -1.61 -12.26 -4.27
C VAL A 46 -2.87 -11.50 -4.62
N GLY A 47 -2.71 -10.32 -5.21
CA GLY A 47 -3.79 -9.46 -5.69
C GLY A 47 -3.59 -9.09 -7.15
N GLY A 48 -4.67 -8.84 -7.88
CA GLY A 48 -4.56 -8.57 -9.31
C GLY A 48 -5.80 -8.01 -9.99
N ASP A 49 -5.67 -7.81 -11.30
CA ASP A 49 -6.76 -7.53 -12.23
C ASP A 49 -7.08 -8.78 -13.05
N GLN A 50 -8.36 -9.06 -13.22
CA GLN A 50 -8.88 -10.26 -13.89
C GLN A 50 -8.28 -11.58 -13.35
N LEU A 51 -7.83 -11.59 -12.08
CA LEU A 51 -7.35 -12.79 -11.41
C LEU A 51 -8.53 -13.76 -11.27
N SER A 52 -8.64 -14.69 -12.21
CA SER A 52 -9.84 -15.50 -12.41
C SER A 52 -9.58 -16.98 -12.20
N ILE A 53 -8.34 -17.43 -12.45
CA ILE A 53 -7.93 -18.83 -12.32
C ILE A 53 -6.54 -18.88 -11.67
N TYR A 54 -6.32 -19.86 -10.78
CA TYR A 54 -5.00 -20.31 -10.33
C TYR A 54 -4.91 -21.82 -10.47
N ASN A 55 -3.98 -22.34 -11.29
CA ASN A 55 -3.79 -23.77 -11.51
C ASN A 55 -5.10 -24.53 -11.89
N GLY A 56 -5.94 -23.90 -12.72
CA GLY A 56 -7.23 -24.47 -13.15
C GLY A 56 -8.39 -24.30 -12.16
N VAL A 57 -8.15 -23.73 -10.98
CA VAL A 57 -9.18 -23.44 -9.97
C VAL A 57 -9.61 -21.98 -10.07
N ALA A 58 -10.92 -21.72 -10.07
CA ALA A 58 -11.43 -20.35 -10.07
C ALA A 58 -11.07 -19.63 -8.77
N VAL A 59 -10.60 -18.39 -8.88
CA VAL A 59 -10.17 -17.58 -7.73
C VAL A 59 -10.78 -16.19 -7.73
N LYS A 60 -10.61 -15.46 -6.63
CA LYS A 60 -11.00 -14.05 -6.48
C LYS A 60 -9.82 -13.14 -6.86
N PRO A 61 -10.05 -11.82 -7.05
CA PRO A 61 -8.98 -10.85 -7.29
C PRO A 61 -7.95 -10.72 -6.17
N ILE A 62 -8.18 -11.39 -5.03
CA ILE A 62 -7.22 -11.63 -3.96
C ILE A 62 -7.24 -13.10 -3.56
N VAL A 63 -6.07 -13.72 -3.40
CA VAL A 63 -5.91 -15.08 -2.88
C VAL A 63 -4.78 -15.16 -1.89
N ARG A 64 -4.75 -16.25 -1.11
CA ARG A 64 -3.57 -16.66 -0.36
C ARG A 64 -3.06 -18.00 -0.84
N LEU A 65 -1.75 -18.11 -0.98
CA LEU A 65 -1.03 -19.36 -1.23
C LEU A 65 -0.24 -19.77 0.01
N GLY A 66 -0.06 -21.07 0.21
CA GLY A 66 0.93 -21.63 1.10
C GLY A 66 2.35 -21.23 0.70
N ALA A 67 3.31 -21.42 1.60
CA ALA A 67 4.72 -21.21 1.30
C ALA A 67 5.22 -22.11 0.16
N ASP A 68 4.56 -23.26 -0.03
CA ASP A 68 4.78 -24.23 -1.10
C ASP A 68 3.96 -23.91 -2.38
N GLY A 69 3.28 -22.77 -2.46
CA GLY A 69 2.46 -22.40 -3.62
C GLY A 69 1.09 -23.09 -3.70
N THR A 70 0.71 -23.94 -2.74
CA THR A 70 -0.65 -24.50 -2.72
C THR A 70 -1.69 -23.42 -2.42
N LEU A 71 -2.92 -23.53 -2.94
CA LEU A 71 -3.98 -22.57 -2.64
C LEU A 71 -4.47 -22.73 -1.19
N ASP A 72 -4.42 -21.67 -0.38
CA ASP A 72 -4.93 -21.68 1.00
C ASP A 72 -6.44 -21.40 1.01
N THR A 73 -7.23 -22.47 1.02
CA THR A 73 -8.70 -22.40 1.05
C THR A 73 -9.28 -21.95 2.39
N GLY A 74 -8.46 -21.87 3.45
CA GLY A 74 -8.83 -21.30 4.73
C GLY A 74 -8.81 -19.76 4.76
N PHE A 75 -8.32 -19.12 3.70
CA PHE A 75 -8.42 -17.68 3.49
C PHE A 75 -9.72 -17.34 2.74
N ASP A 76 -10.78 -17.07 3.49
CA ASP A 76 -12.11 -16.81 2.94
C ASP A 76 -12.43 -15.31 2.92
N VAL A 77 -12.47 -14.75 1.71
CA VAL A 77 -12.85 -13.34 1.45
C VAL A 77 -14.31 -13.19 1.04
N GLY A 78 -15.10 -14.26 1.09
CA GLY A 78 -16.48 -14.33 0.60
C GLY A 78 -16.55 -14.05 -0.90
N THR A 79 -17.38 -13.08 -1.31
CA THR A 79 -17.40 -12.66 -2.72
C THR A 79 -16.15 -11.89 -3.14
N GLY A 80 -15.35 -11.42 -2.18
CA GLY A 80 -14.12 -10.67 -2.42
C GLY A 80 -14.37 -9.24 -2.91
N PRO A 81 -13.32 -8.57 -3.42
CA PRO A 81 -13.46 -7.26 -4.05
C PRO A 81 -14.14 -7.38 -5.42
N ASP A 82 -14.92 -6.36 -5.78
CA ASP A 82 -15.62 -6.28 -7.07
C ASP A 82 -14.82 -5.63 -8.21
N ALA A 83 -13.58 -5.24 -7.93
CA ALA A 83 -12.65 -4.67 -8.90
C ALA A 83 -11.19 -5.01 -8.52
N PRO A 84 -10.20 -4.58 -9.33
CA PRO A 84 -8.81 -4.95 -9.12
C PRO A 84 -8.24 -4.55 -7.76
N VAL A 85 -7.38 -5.42 -7.26
CA VAL A 85 -6.53 -5.19 -6.09
C VAL A 85 -5.17 -4.72 -6.58
N GLN A 86 -4.79 -3.50 -6.21
CA GLN A 86 -3.53 -2.88 -6.63
C GLN A 86 -2.43 -3.05 -5.59
N GLU A 87 -2.78 -3.17 -4.32
CA GLU A 87 -1.83 -3.17 -3.21
C GLU A 87 -2.30 -4.11 -2.11
N ILE A 88 -1.36 -4.87 -1.53
CA ILE A 88 -1.61 -5.70 -0.35
C ILE A 88 -0.44 -5.54 0.62
N VAL A 89 -0.75 -5.17 1.87
CA VAL A 89 0.25 -5.02 2.92
C VAL A 89 -0.15 -5.80 4.17
N THR A 90 0.82 -6.48 4.77
CA THR A 90 0.64 -7.23 6.02
C THR A 90 1.04 -6.37 7.21
N GLN A 91 0.24 -6.43 8.27
CA GLN A 91 0.56 -5.83 9.57
C GLN A 91 1.26 -6.86 10.46
N ALA A 92 1.99 -6.39 11.48
CA ALA A 92 2.75 -7.26 12.39
C ALA A 92 1.87 -8.22 13.21
N ASP A 93 0.58 -7.91 13.36
CA ASP A 93 -0.43 -8.74 14.02
C ASP A 93 -1.11 -9.74 13.08
N GLY A 94 -0.68 -9.81 11.81
CA GLY A 94 -1.23 -10.70 10.79
C GLY A 94 -2.46 -10.16 10.07
N ARG A 95 -2.99 -8.98 10.44
CA ARG A 95 -4.03 -8.29 9.66
C ARG A 95 -3.48 -7.85 8.31
N ILE A 96 -4.38 -7.66 7.36
CA ILE A 96 -4.02 -7.42 5.96
C ILE A 96 -4.75 -6.17 5.48
N LEU A 97 -4.03 -5.20 4.94
CA LEU A 97 -4.61 -4.05 4.25
C LEU A 97 -4.63 -4.33 2.75
N VAL A 98 -5.77 -4.07 2.12
CA VAL A 98 -5.99 -4.30 0.69
C VAL A 98 -6.48 -3.01 0.07
N GLY A 99 -5.71 -2.47 -0.87
CA GLY A 99 -6.00 -1.25 -1.62
C GLY A 99 -6.24 -1.52 -3.10
N GLY A 100 -7.08 -0.71 -3.74
CA GLY A 100 -7.31 -0.85 -5.18
C GLY A 100 -8.38 0.08 -5.73
N ASN A 101 -9.13 -0.40 -6.72
CA ASN A 101 -10.22 0.36 -7.35
C ASN A 101 -11.62 -0.20 -7.06
N PHE A 102 -11.73 -1.16 -6.14
CA PHE A 102 -13.01 -1.79 -5.77
C PHE A 102 -13.91 -0.82 -5.00
N PHE A 103 -15.22 -0.94 -5.24
CA PHE A 103 -16.23 -0.22 -4.47
C PHE A 103 -16.77 -1.07 -3.33
N ASN A 104 -16.88 -2.38 -3.58
CA ASN A 104 -17.41 -3.34 -2.62
C ASN A 104 -16.39 -4.43 -2.32
N PHE A 105 -16.40 -4.88 -1.06
CA PHE A 105 -15.71 -6.07 -0.61
C PHE A 105 -16.71 -6.96 0.11
N ASN A 106 -16.83 -8.21 -0.34
CA ASN A 106 -17.82 -9.16 0.19
C ASN A 106 -19.26 -8.59 0.21
N GLY A 107 -19.63 -7.83 -0.84
CA GLY A 107 -20.93 -7.18 -0.96
C GLY A 107 -21.15 -5.94 -0.07
N VAL A 108 -20.18 -5.56 0.75
CA VAL A 108 -20.24 -4.36 1.61
C VAL A 108 -19.42 -3.25 0.98
N ASN A 109 -19.92 -2.01 1.06
CA ASN A 109 -19.22 -0.85 0.53
C ASN A 109 -17.94 -0.57 1.35
N SER A 110 -16.78 -0.83 0.74
CA SER A 110 -15.46 -0.68 1.38
C SER A 110 -14.59 0.38 0.69
N ARG A 111 -15.07 1.00 -0.39
CA ARG A 111 -14.50 2.19 -1.05
C ARG A 111 -12.96 2.19 -1.11
N ARG A 112 -12.41 1.18 -1.80
CA ARG A 112 -11.03 1.11 -2.29
C ARG A 112 -9.95 0.82 -1.25
N LEU A 113 -10.29 0.72 0.03
CA LEU A 113 -9.38 0.26 1.09
C LEU A 113 -10.14 -0.57 2.11
N VAL A 114 -9.67 -1.77 2.41
CA VAL A 114 -10.23 -2.62 3.47
C VAL A 114 -9.12 -3.21 4.31
N ARG A 115 -9.38 -3.41 5.61
CA ARG A 115 -8.55 -4.27 6.45
C ARG A 115 -9.24 -5.61 6.64
N LEU A 116 -8.48 -6.69 6.50
CA LEU A 116 -8.92 -8.06 6.71
C LEU A 116 -8.24 -8.63 7.95
N MET A 117 -8.96 -9.52 8.61
CA MET A 117 -8.44 -10.45 9.60
C MET A 117 -7.53 -11.49 8.92
N PRO A 118 -6.65 -12.19 9.67
CA PRO A 118 -5.76 -13.19 9.08
C PRO A 118 -6.46 -14.34 8.33
N ASN A 119 -7.74 -14.58 8.57
CA ASN A 119 -8.55 -15.58 7.87
C ASN A 119 -9.23 -15.05 6.59
N GLY A 120 -9.07 -13.78 6.24
CA GLY A 120 -9.68 -13.16 5.05
C GLY A 120 -11.00 -12.42 5.31
N SER A 121 -11.60 -12.57 6.49
CA SER A 121 -12.82 -11.82 6.83
C SER A 121 -12.53 -10.34 7.06
N VAL A 122 -13.47 -9.45 6.73
CA VAL A 122 -13.32 -8.00 6.97
C VAL A 122 -13.17 -7.69 8.46
N ASP A 123 -12.18 -6.86 8.81
CA ASP A 123 -11.99 -6.31 10.15
C ASP A 123 -12.82 -5.03 10.32
N ASN A 124 -14.01 -5.16 10.90
CA ASN A 124 -14.92 -4.05 11.14
C ASN A 124 -14.44 -3.04 12.20
N SER A 125 -13.34 -3.33 12.91
CA SER A 125 -12.72 -2.35 13.83
C SER A 125 -11.90 -1.29 13.09
N PHE A 126 -11.63 -1.48 11.79
CA PHE A 126 -10.95 -0.51 10.94
C PHE A 126 -11.96 0.28 10.11
N ASN A 127 -12.41 1.42 10.65
CA ASN A 127 -13.44 2.22 10.01
C ASN A 127 -12.84 3.43 9.30
N ILE A 128 -12.76 3.35 7.96
CA ILE A 128 -12.28 4.43 7.11
C ILE A 128 -13.33 5.50 6.80
N GLY A 129 -14.59 5.30 7.22
CA GLY A 129 -15.73 6.16 6.87
C GLY A 129 -16.16 5.99 5.41
N THR A 130 -16.34 7.11 4.70
CA THR A 130 -16.54 7.11 3.25
C THR A 130 -15.25 7.05 2.44
N GLY A 131 -14.08 6.97 3.07
CA GLY A 131 -12.81 6.66 2.43
C GLY A 131 -12.42 7.61 1.30
N ALA A 132 -11.59 7.10 0.39
CA ALA A 132 -11.09 7.79 -0.78
C ALA A 132 -12.18 7.96 -1.86
N ASN A 133 -12.19 9.09 -2.57
CA ASN A 133 -13.09 9.32 -3.72
C ASN A 133 -12.59 8.72 -5.05
N SER A 134 -11.33 8.25 -5.10
CA SER A 134 -10.71 7.61 -6.28
C SER A 134 -9.71 6.54 -5.84
N MET A 135 -9.08 5.87 -6.82
CA MET A 135 -8.23 4.69 -6.63
C MET A 135 -7.14 4.88 -5.55
N VAL A 136 -6.95 3.85 -4.73
CA VAL A 136 -5.81 3.71 -3.81
C VAL A 136 -4.76 2.86 -4.52
N THR A 137 -3.54 3.38 -4.63
CA THR A 137 -2.45 2.72 -5.37
C THR A 137 -1.28 2.34 -4.48
N SER A 138 -1.17 2.91 -3.29
CA SER A 138 -0.08 2.63 -2.36
C SER A 138 -0.59 2.68 -0.93
N VAL A 139 -0.15 1.73 -0.13
CA VAL A 139 -0.48 1.60 1.29
C VAL A 139 0.81 1.27 2.01
N VAL A 140 1.10 1.95 3.13
CA VAL A 140 2.30 1.68 3.93
C VAL A 140 1.96 1.69 5.41
N VAL A 141 2.30 0.60 6.10
CA VAL A 141 2.15 0.48 7.55
C VAL A 141 3.37 1.10 8.23
N GLN A 142 3.12 2.03 9.15
CA GLN A 142 4.15 2.66 9.97
C GLN A 142 4.47 1.79 11.21
N PRO A 143 5.66 1.94 11.83
CA PRO A 143 6.03 1.18 13.03
C PRO A 143 5.09 1.37 14.24
N ASP A 144 4.37 2.50 14.30
CA ASP A 144 3.37 2.79 15.34
C ASP A 144 1.97 2.24 15.00
N GLY A 145 1.84 1.46 13.92
CA GLY A 145 0.60 0.86 13.46
C GLY A 145 -0.29 1.79 12.63
N LYS A 146 0.09 3.07 12.46
CA LYS A 146 -0.62 3.98 11.55
C LYS A 146 -0.41 3.57 10.09
N VAL A 147 -1.27 4.05 9.21
CA VAL A 147 -1.26 3.66 7.80
C VAL A 147 -1.16 4.90 6.92
N LEU A 148 -0.13 4.99 6.09
CA LEU A 148 -0.07 5.97 5.00
C LEU A 148 -0.78 5.39 3.78
N VAL A 149 -1.61 6.20 3.13
CA VAL A 149 -2.35 5.80 1.94
C VAL A 149 -2.11 6.83 0.85
N GLY A 150 -1.69 6.38 -0.33
CA GLY A 150 -1.49 7.18 -1.53
C GLY A 150 -2.38 6.71 -2.69
N GLY A 151 -2.74 7.64 -3.57
CA GLY A 151 -3.49 7.28 -4.77
C GLY A 151 -3.91 8.46 -5.64
N SER A 152 -4.90 8.20 -6.49
CA SER A 152 -5.50 9.18 -7.41
C SER A 152 -6.64 9.99 -6.78
N PHE A 153 -6.83 9.90 -5.46
CA PHE A 153 -7.92 10.57 -4.76
C PHE A 153 -7.58 12.01 -4.42
N SER A 154 -8.56 12.89 -4.51
CA SER A 154 -8.45 14.28 -4.06
C SER A 154 -9.13 14.50 -2.71
N GLN A 155 -10.00 13.58 -2.30
CA GLN A 155 -10.79 13.67 -1.08
C GLN A 155 -10.75 12.36 -0.29
N TRP A 156 -10.80 12.50 1.04
CA TRP A 156 -11.02 11.42 1.98
C TRP A 156 -12.10 11.83 2.97
N ASN A 157 -13.17 11.06 3.11
CA ASN A 157 -14.31 11.42 3.96
C ASN A 157 -14.91 12.81 3.65
N GLY A 158 -14.83 13.24 2.38
CA GLY A 158 -15.25 14.58 1.93
C GLY A 158 -14.25 15.71 2.22
N ALA A 159 -13.18 15.45 2.98
CA ALA A 159 -12.11 16.42 3.21
C ALA A 159 -11.07 16.39 2.07
N THR A 160 -10.63 17.56 1.61
CA THR A 160 -9.57 17.68 0.59
C THR A 160 -8.22 17.31 1.17
N VAL A 161 -7.52 16.36 0.56
CA VAL A 161 -6.24 15.79 1.06
C VAL A 161 -5.16 15.61 -0.01
N GLY A 162 -5.48 15.80 -1.29
CA GLY A 162 -4.51 15.79 -2.40
C GLY A 162 -3.60 14.56 -2.42
N GLY A 163 -4.16 13.40 -2.78
CA GLY A 163 -3.42 12.19 -3.12
C GLY A 163 -2.77 11.42 -1.97
N ILE A 164 -2.75 11.95 -0.73
CA ILE A 164 -2.15 11.26 0.41
C ILE A 164 -2.87 11.55 1.73
N VAL A 165 -3.10 10.49 2.52
CA VAL A 165 -3.56 10.60 3.91
C VAL A 165 -2.73 9.72 4.84
N ARG A 166 -2.85 9.99 6.14
CA ARG A 166 -2.52 9.03 7.17
C ARG A 166 -3.77 8.65 7.95
N LEU A 167 -3.91 7.37 8.24
CA LEU A 167 -4.93 6.79 9.09
C LEU A 167 -4.33 6.36 10.42
N LEU A 168 -5.11 6.50 11.48
CA LEU A 168 -4.86 5.90 12.78
C LEU A 168 -5.10 4.38 12.73
N VAL A 169 -4.75 3.69 13.82
CA VAL A 169 -4.85 2.21 13.92
C VAL A 169 -6.30 1.73 13.76
N ASP A 170 -7.28 2.57 14.08
CA ASP A 170 -8.72 2.31 13.94
C ASP A 170 -9.28 2.69 12.56
N GLY A 171 -8.44 3.19 11.64
CA GLY A 171 -8.85 3.59 10.29
C GLY A 171 -9.34 5.04 10.15
N SER A 172 -9.51 5.77 11.26
CA SER A 172 -9.86 7.18 11.20
C SER A 172 -8.69 8.04 10.69
N MET A 173 -8.98 9.20 10.08
CA MET A 173 -7.91 10.09 9.60
C MET A 173 -7.09 10.65 10.77
N ASP A 174 -5.76 10.66 10.64
CA ASP A 174 -4.86 11.25 11.63
C ASP A 174 -4.80 12.79 11.47
N PRO A 175 -5.39 13.58 12.38
CA PRO A 175 -5.38 15.04 12.28
C PRO A 175 -3.98 15.64 12.46
N ALA A 176 -3.01 14.89 13.00
CA ALA A 176 -1.62 15.34 13.13
C ALA A 176 -0.82 15.19 11.82
N PHE A 177 -1.40 14.62 10.77
CA PHE A 177 -0.79 14.51 9.44
C PHE A 177 -1.27 15.65 8.55
N ASN A 178 -0.54 16.76 8.57
CA ASN A 178 -0.91 17.99 7.89
C ASN A 178 -0.23 18.09 6.51
N VAL A 179 -1.01 17.80 5.47
CA VAL A 179 -0.60 17.86 4.06
C VAL A 179 -0.95 19.20 3.40
N GLY A 180 -1.68 20.09 4.08
CA GLY A 180 -2.28 21.28 3.49
C GLY A 180 -3.18 20.91 2.31
N ALA A 181 -2.93 21.47 1.13
CA ALA A 181 -3.64 21.08 -0.09
C ALA A 181 -3.20 19.72 -0.67
N GLY A 182 -2.14 19.11 -0.15
CA GLY A 182 -1.57 17.86 -0.68
C GLY A 182 -0.97 18.03 -2.08
N THR A 183 -0.98 16.97 -2.88
CA THR A 183 -0.58 17.01 -4.30
C THR A 183 -1.71 17.52 -5.19
N ASN A 184 -1.35 18.07 -6.36
CA ASN A 184 -2.31 18.50 -7.39
C ASN A 184 -2.64 17.43 -8.43
N ASP A 185 -2.05 16.25 -8.32
CA ASP A 185 -2.28 15.09 -9.19
C ASP A 185 -1.93 13.81 -8.39
N ASN A 186 -2.04 12.65 -9.04
CA ASN A 186 -1.90 11.33 -8.46
C ASN A 186 -0.57 11.13 -7.71
N VAL A 187 -0.67 10.49 -6.54
CA VAL A 187 0.45 9.84 -5.87
C VAL A 187 0.38 8.37 -6.23
N ASN A 188 1.34 7.87 -7.01
CA ASN A 188 1.36 6.48 -7.41
C ASN A 188 2.02 5.60 -6.34
N ASP A 189 3.03 6.14 -5.64
CA ASP A 189 3.81 5.40 -4.66
C ASP A 189 4.18 6.25 -3.43
N VAL A 190 4.22 5.62 -2.26
CA VAL A 190 4.56 6.19 -0.97
C VAL A 190 5.60 5.30 -0.30
N VAL A 191 6.68 5.90 0.20
CA VAL A 191 7.77 5.17 0.85
C VAL A 191 8.08 5.79 2.21
N LEU A 192 8.01 4.99 3.28
CA LEU A 192 8.34 5.40 4.65
C LEU A 192 9.79 5.05 5.02
N ARG A 193 10.69 6.03 5.04
CA ARG A 193 12.09 5.79 5.36
C ARG A 193 12.32 5.48 6.84
N PRO A 194 13.43 4.79 7.21
CA PRO A 194 13.71 4.42 8.60
C PRO A 194 13.83 5.60 9.57
N ASN A 195 14.12 6.79 9.07
CA ASN A 195 14.17 8.03 9.87
C ASN A 195 12.81 8.73 10.02
N GLY A 196 11.70 8.05 9.70
CA GLY A 196 10.33 8.56 9.82
C GLY A 196 9.94 9.59 8.75
N LYS A 197 10.81 9.88 7.78
CA LYS A 197 10.48 10.78 6.66
C LYS A 197 9.83 9.99 5.54
N ILE A 198 8.91 10.64 4.84
CA ILE A 198 8.12 10.03 3.78
C ILE A 198 8.63 10.53 2.43
N VAL A 199 8.64 9.67 1.42
CA VAL A 199 8.88 10.04 0.01
C VAL A 199 7.63 9.66 -0.76
N ILE A 200 7.16 10.56 -1.63
CA ILE A 200 6.02 10.32 -2.50
C ILE A 200 6.44 10.50 -3.96
N GLY A 201 5.94 9.63 -4.82
CA GLY A 201 6.17 9.65 -6.26
C GLY A 201 4.85 9.60 -7.03
N GLY A 202 4.77 10.27 -8.17
CA GLY A 202 3.54 10.29 -8.99
C GLY A 202 3.56 11.31 -10.11
N PHE A 203 2.39 11.73 -10.57
CA PHE A 203 2.24 12.66 -11.70
C PHE A 203 2.13 14.15 -11.29
N PHE A 204 2.13 14.43 -9.99
CA PHE A 204 1.97 15.78 -9.47
C PHE A 204 3.12 16.72 -9.87
N THR A 205 2.80 18.01 -9.95
CA THR A 205 3.77 19.10 -10.20
C THR A 205 3.89 20.05 -9.01
N GLN A 206 3.01 19.89 -8.01
CA GLN A 206 2.99 20.69 -6.80
C GLN A 206 2.66 19.85 -5.58
N TYR A 207 3.19 20.27 -4.44
CA TYR A 207 2.80 19.82 -3.12
C TYR A 207 2.52 21.03 -2.23
N ASN A 208 1.30 21.13 -1.72
CA ASN A 208 0.81 22.23 -0.89
C ASN A 208 1.15 23.61 -1.49
N GLY A 209 0.87 23.79 -2.79
CA GLY A 209 1.16 25.01 -3.55
C GLY A 209 2.65 25.25 -3.88
N THR A 210 3.57 24.40 -3.42
CA THR A 210 5.00 24.50 -3.74
C THR A 210 5.36 23.57 -4.90
N THR A 211 6.06 24.07 -5.91
CA THR A 211 6.50 23.27 -7.07
C THR A 211 7.35 22.07 -6.62
N ARG A 212 6.90 20.87 -7.01
CA ARG A 212 7.59 19.59 -6.86
C ARG A 212 7.16 18.69 -8.01
N ASN A 213 8.06 18.44 -8.95
CA ASN A 213 7.75 17.63 -10.12
C ASN A 213 7.98 16.16 -9.80
N GLN A 214 6.87 15.42 -9.71
CA GLN A 214 6.78 13.95 -9.66
C GLN A 214 7.40 13.27 -8.44
N LEU A 215 8.20 13.99 -7.64
CA LEU A 215 8.88 13.47 -6.45
C LEU A 215 8.91 14.53 -5.36
N ALA A 216 8.44 14.17 -4.17
CA ALA A 216 8.52 15.02 -2.99
C ALA A 216 8.92 14.22 -1.75
N GLN A 217 9.49 14.93 -0.79
CA GLN A 217 9.91 14.36 0.47
C GLN A 217 9.25 15.14 1.60
N LEU A 218 8.63 14.43 2.52
CA LEU A 218 7.83 14.98 3.61
C LEU A 218 8.46 14.62 4.97
N HIS A 219 8.22 15.47 5.94
CA HIS A 219 8.38 15.12 7.35
C HIS A 219 7.34 14.06 7.74
N GLY A 220 7.54 13.39 8.87
CA GLY A 220 6.59 12.38 9.37
C GLY A 220 5.21 12.95 9.72
N ASN A 221 5.05 14.27 9.80
CA ASN A 221 3.76 14.95 9.98
C ASN A 221 3.10 15.39 8.66
N GLY A 222 3.63 14.98 7.51
CA GLY A 222 3.09 15.31 6.19
C GLY A 222 3.61 16.62 5.60
N THR A 223 4.25 17.49 6.39
CA THR A 223 4.74 18.77 5.84
C THR A 223 5.92 18.58 4.87
N LEU A 224 5.96 19.40 3.82
CA LEU A 224 6.99 19.33 2.78
C LEU A 224 8.37 19.68 3.34
N ILE A 225 9.36 18.84 3.07
CA ILE A 225 10.76 19.17 3.36
C ILE A 225 11.27 20.13 2.28
N LEU A 226 11.40 21.40 2.63
CA LEU A 226 12.11 22.41 1.85
C LEU A 226 13.60 22.26 2.15
N ARG A 227 14.41 21.82 1.18
CA ARG A 227 15.86 21.94 1.34
C ARG A 227 16.22 23.41 1.13
N SER A 228 16.51 24.13 2.21
CA SER A 228 17.56 25.14 2.14
C SER A 228 18.87 24.37 2.19
N ILE A 229 19.57 24.24 1.06
CA ILE A 229 21.02 24.12 1.14
C ILE A 229 21.45 25.52 1.55
N PRO A 230 21.90 25.80 2.79
CA PRO A 230 22.67 27.02 3.00
C PRO A 230 23.86 26.90 2.06
N VAL A 231 23.91 27.75 1.04
CA VAL A 231 25.15 27.99 0.32
C VAL A 231 26.09 28.53 1.39
N ARG A 232 26.99 27.67 1.91
CA ARG A 232 28.18 28.18 2.58
C ARG A 232 29.00 28.84 1.48
N VAL A 233 28.79 30.12 1.26
CA VAL A 233 29.78 30.94 0.57
C VAL A 233 31.00 30.94 1.50
N ARG A 234 31.95 30.03 1.26
CA ARG A 234 33.29 30.20 1.82
C ARG A 234 33.87 31.44 1.16
N GLY A 235 34.01 32.53 1.90
CA GLY A 235 34.90 33.63 1.51
C GLY A 235 34.27 34.99 1.23
N GLN A 236 33.27 35.46 1.98
CA GLN A 236 33.14 36.91 2.14
C GLN A 236 33.98 37.37 3.32
N ALA A 237 35.18 37.87 3.01
CA ALA A 237 35.89 38.77 3.88
C ALA A 237 35.04 40.03 4.05
N ILE A 238 34.81 40.41 5.30
CA ILE A 238 34.26 41.71 5.67
C ILE A 238 35.34 42.72 5.26
N GLN A 239 35.00 43.63 4.34
CA GLN A 239 35.64 44.95 4.27
C GLN A 239 34.68 45.96 4.86
#